data_AF-A0A2H5FJE6-F1
#
_entry.id   AF-A0A2H5FJE6-F1
#
_cell.length_a   1.000
_cell.length_b   1.000
_cell.length_c   1.000
_cell.angle_alpha   90.00
_cell.angle_beta   90.00
_cell.angle_gamma   90.00
#
_symmetry.space_group_name_H-M   'P 1'
#
loop_
_entity.id
_entity.type
_entity.pdbx_description
1 polymer ?
#
loop_
_entity_poly.entity_id
_entity_poly.type
_entity_poly.pdbx_seq_one_letter_code
_entity_poly.pdbx_strand_id
1 'polypeptide(L)'
;MNSPLNANKRKKPFSWWQMLLFILLFIGFLIFLFPQKLFMDTLIKTDKPSAVSISYLKNAVENNPMNVDLRMSLAQQQFQIGQVEEAKKTITAYINYRPNTNFEWRALWLYYEILTVEAFQLKENNPQRKEKETLLRSLQNILIHSPLLTSKELLELADSALAFERPDLADLIYQKINLQGENQSVAFYAKAGKVALYVKNYQGSANYFLMAMKKSTSIDEKRLYYTKALDSLRAGGTESKALEFAQKNIDGLGKDKNTLIYLAKLALGAGQQKVAEQYINQLLQLNFRGSTE
;
A
#
# COMPACT_ATOMS: atom_id res chain seq x y z
N MET A 1 -31.72 24.47 -86.18
CA MET A 1 -30.78 25.14 -85.25
C MET A 1 -31.04 24.60 -83.85
N ASN A 2 -30.14 23.76 -83.32
CA ASN A 2 -29.92 23.51 -81.88
C ASN A 2 -28.78 22.47 -81.69
N SER A 3 -27.98 22.68 -80.63
CA SER A 3 -26.88 21.86 -80.03
C SER A 3 -25.43 22.19 -80.46
N PRO A 4 -24.38 21.90 -79.63
CA PRO A 4 -24.20 22.15 -78.18
C PRO A 4 -22.73 22.56 -77.78
N LEU A 5 -22.44 22.64 -76.46
CA LEU A 5 -21.13 22.56 -75.77
C LEU A 5 -20.11 23.73 -75.90
N ASN A 6 -19.78 24.40 -74.79
CA ASN A 6 -18.65 24.02 -73.92
C ASN A 6 -18.46 25.05 -72.78
N ALA A 7 -18.83 24.67 -71.56
CA ALA A 7 -18.50 25.42 -70.35
C ALA A 7 -17.13 24.95 -69.83
N ASN A 8 -16.06 25.67 -70.14
CA ASN A 8 -14.75 25.41 -69.55
C ASN A 8 -14.38 26.52 -68.56
N LYS A 9 -14.87 26.40 -67.32
CA LYS A 9 -14.42 27.23 -66.19
C LYS A 9 -13.02 26.78 -65.77
N ARG A 10 -11.98 27.48 -66.24
CA ARG A 10 -10.61 27.31 -65.75
C ARG A 10 -10.55 27.70 -64.26
N LYS A 11 -10.29 26.73 -63.39
CA LYS A 11 -9.98 26.95 -61.97
C LYS A 11 -8.65 27.74 -61.90
N LYS A 12 -8.66 28.91 -61.24
CA LYS A 12 -7.43 29.69 -60.98
C LYS A 12 -6.50 28.85 -60.09
N PRO A 13 -5.20 28.70 -60.42
CA PRO A 13 -4.26 28.02 -59.54
C PRO A 13 -4.09 28.85 -58.26
N PHE A 14 -4.03 28.14 -57.14
CA PHE A 14 -3.87 28.69 -55.80
C PHE A 14 -2.63 29.59 -55.74
N SER A 15 -2.77 30.81 -55.20
CA SER A 15 -1.66 31.77 -55.14
C SER A 15 -0.60 31.25 -54.16
N TRP A 16 0.67 31.17 -54.58
CA TRP A 16 1.79 30.67 -53.77
C TRP A 16 1.93 31.31 -52.38
N TRP A 17 1.55 32.58 -52.24
CA TRP A 17 1.47 33.27 -50.94
C TRP A 17 0.40 32.71 -50.01
N GLN A 18 -0.74 32.23 -50.55
CA GLN A 18 -1.77 31.57 -49.76
C GLN A 18 -1.30 30.20 -49.27
N MET A 19 -0.46 29.51 -50.04
CA MET A 19 0.21 28.28 -49.59
C MET A 19 1.19 28.54 -48.45
N LEU A 20 2.02 29.59 -48.55
CA LEU A 20 2.92 29.99 -47.47
C LEU A 20 2.16 30.33 -46.18
N LEU A 21 1.07 31.09 -46.30
CA LEU A 21 0.24 31.46 -45.16
C LEU A 21 -0.43 30.23 -44.54
N PHE A 22 -0.92 29.30 -45.36
CA PHE A 22 -1.49 28.04 -44.90
C PHE A 22 -0.45 27.15 -44.21
N ILE A 23 0.78 27.08 -44.73
CA ILE A 23 1.88 26.32 -44.11
C ILE A 23 2.26 26.93 -42.77
N LEU A 24 2.39 28.25 -42.67
CA LEU A 24 2.71 28.94 -41.42
C LEU A 24 1.60 28.75 -40.38
N LEU A 25 0.34 28.83 -40.80
CA LEU A 25 -0.83 28.63 -39.95
C LEU A 25 -0.94 27.16 -39.53
N PHE A 26 -0.58 26.21 -40.40
CA PHE A 26 -0.54 24.78 -40.10
C PHE A 26 0.61 24.41 -39.14
N ILE A 27 1.79 25.03 -39.30
CA ILE A 27 2.92 24.86 -38.38
C ILE A 27 2.57 25.48 -37.02
N GLY A 28 1.99 26.69 -37.00
CA GLY A 28 1.51 27.33 -35.78
C GLY A 28 0.42 26.52 -35.09
N PHE A 29 -0.51 25.96 -35.87
CA PHE A 29 -1.56 25.05 -35.38
C PHE A 29 -0.97 23.76 -34.83
N LEU A 30 0.04 23.16 -35.48
CA LEU A 30 0.75 21.99 -34.98
C LEU A 30 1.49 22.27 -33.65
N ILE A 31 2.15 23.42 -33.54
CA ILE A 31 2.81 23.85 -32.30
C ILE A 31 1.79 24.10 -31.18
N PHE A 32 0.61 24.63 -31.54
CA PHE A 32 -0.50 24.88 -30.61
C PHE A 32 -1.20 23.58 -30.17
N LEU A 33 -1.36 22.60 -31.06
CA LEU A 33 -1.97 21.29 -30.77
C LEU A 33 -1.02 20.33 -30.05
N PHE A 34 0.29 20.51 -30.20
CA PHE A 34 1.32 19.66 -29.59
C PHE A 34 2.34 20.46 -28.77
N PRO A 35 1.95 21.01 -27.59
CA PRO A 35 2.91 21.58 -26.66
C PRO A 35 3.84 20.47 -26.13
N GLN A 36 5.07 20.39 -26.66
CA GLN A 36 6.08 19.35 -26.34
C GLN A 36 6.33 19.16 -24.84
N LYS A 37 6.09 20.19 -24.03
CA LYS A 37 6.26 20.14 -22.56
C LYS A 37 5.15 19.39 -21.83
N LEU A 38 3.95 19.24 -22.42
CA LEU A 38 2.85 18.50 -21.80
C LEU A 38 2.91 16.99 -22.08
N PHE A 39 3.62 16.54 -23.12
CA PHE A 39 3.80 15.12 -23.41
C PHE A 39 4.81 14.43 -22.50
N MET A 40 5.87 15.14 -22.06
CA MET A 40 6.84 14.57 -21.14
C MET A 40 6.19 14.25 -19.79
N ASP A 41 5.39 15.17 -19.23
CA ASP A 41 4.76 14.96 -17.93
C ASP A 41 3.59 13.97 -17.97
N THR A 42 2.89 13.85 -19.10
CA THR A 42 1.80 12.88 -19.23
C THR A 42 2.32 11.48 -19.51
N LEU A 43 3.32 11.27 -20.37
CA LEU A 43 3.83 9.92 -20.68
C LEU A 43 4.66 9.32 -19.53
N ILE A 44 5.37 10.15 -18.76
CA ILE A 44 6.04 9.72 -17.51
C ILE A 44 5.00 9.35 -16.43
N LYS A 45 3.75 9.83 -16.55
CA LYS A 45 2.64 9.57 -15.62
C LYS A 45 1.46 8.78 -16.20
N THR A 46 1.56 8.24 -17.42
CA THR A 46 0.40 7.54 -18.00
C THR A 46 0.36 6.13 -17.42
N ASP A 47 -0.63 5.87 -16.57
CA ASP A 47 -0.96 4.57 -15.93
C ASP A 47 -1.33 3.44 -16.91
N LYS A 48 -1.16 3.63 -18.22
CA LYS A 48 -1.53 2.63 -19.24
C LYS A 48 -0.30 2.19 -20.05
N PRO A 49 0.27 1.02 -19.74
CA PRO A 49 1.35 0.43 -20.51
C PRO A 49 0.90 0.17 -21.95
N SER A 50 1.73 0.49 -22.94
CA SER A 50 1.50 0.10 -24.33
C SER A 50 2.79 -0.32 -25.02
N ALA A 51 2.72 -1.31 -25.91
CA ALA A 51 3.86 -1.81 -26.67
C ALA A 51 4.56 -0.71 -27.51
N VAL A 52 3.80 0.30 -27.94
CA VAL A 52 4.32 1.48 -28.64
C VAL A 52 5.15 2.37 -27.70
N SER A 53 4.70 2.56 -26.45
CA SER A 53 5.45 3.32 -25.43
C SER A 53 6.77 2.65 -25.07
N ILE A 54 6.80 1.32 -24.97
CA ILE A 54 8.02 0.55 -24.66
C ILE A 54 9.06 0.66 -25.79
N SER A 55 8.63 0.55 -27.04
CA SER A 55 9.56 0.68 -28.19
C SER A 55 10.19 2.07 -28.24
N TYR A 56 9.41 3.11 -27.95
CA TYR A 56 9.91 4.47 -27.81
C TYR A 56 10.88 4.61 -26.63
N LEU A 57 10.51 4.11 -25.44
CA LEU A 57 11.37 4.15 -24.25
C LEU A 57 12.67 3.39 -24.46
N LYS A 58 12.63 2.25 -25.15
CA LYS A 58 13.83 1.48 -25.52
C LYS A 58 14.78 2.33 -26.36
N ASN A 59 14.28 2.94 -27.43
CA ASN A 59 15.09 3.83 -28.26
C ASN A 59 15.60 5.05 -27.47
N ALA A 60 14.79 5.61 -26.57
CA ALA A 60 15.17 6.75 -25.74
C ALA A 60 16.29 6.40 -24.75
N VAL A 61 16.25 5.19 -24.17
CA VAL A 61 17.30 4.64 -23.29
C VAL A 61 18.56 4.30 -24.09
N GLU A 62 18.43 3.74 -25.30
CA GLU A 62 19.58 3.48 -26.19
C GLU A 62 20.32 4.77 -26.56
N ASN A 63 19.58 5.86 -26.83
CA ASN A 63 20.15 7.17 -27.13
C ASN A 63 20.67 7.92 -25.89
N ASN A 64 20.17 7.59 -24.70
CA ASN A 64 20.59 8.21 -23.43
C ASN A 64 20.85 7.16 -22.34
N PRO A 65 21.89 6.32 -22.45
CA PRO A 65 22.08 5.15 -21.58
C PRO A 65 22.23 5.45 -20.09
N MET A 66 22.71 6.66 -19.76
CA MET A 66 22.93 7.14 -18.40
C MET A 66 21.70 7.78 -17.75
N ASN A 67 20.60 7.98 -18.51
CA ASN A 67 19.38 8.55 -17.95
C ASN A 67 18.62 7.48 -17.15
N VAL A 68 18.79 7.52 -15.84
CA VAL A 68 18.22 6.54 -14.91
C VAL A 68 16.68 6.59 -14.83
N ASP A 69 16.07 7.75 -15.07
CA ASP A 69 14.61 7.92 -15.03
C ASP A 69 13.92 7.26 -16.23
N LEU A 70 14.51 7.42 -17.42
CA LEU A 70 14.04 6.73 -18.63
C LEU A 70 14.18 5.22 -18.49
N ARG A 71 15.31 4.77 -17.92
CA ARG A 71 15.56 3.35 -17.66
C ARG A 71 14.58 2.78 -16.64
N MET A 72 14.28 3.52 -15.58
CA MET A 72 13.30 3.11 -14.58
C MET A 72 11.91 2.97 -15.19
N SER A 73 11.50 3.97 -15.96
CA SER A 73 10.21 3.98 -16.66
C SER A 73 10.09 2.79 -17.62
N LEU A 74 11.16 2.49 -18.37
CA LEU A 74 11.20 1.32 -19.26
C LEU A 74 11.04 0.01 -18.48
N ALA A 75 11.80 -0.19 -17.41
CA ALA A 75 11.74 -1.40 -16.59
C ALA A 75 10.35 -1.59 -15.95
N GLN A 76 9.75 -0.51 -15.44
CA GLN A 76 8.40 -0.54 -14.87
C GLN A 76 7.34 -0.91 -15.90
N GLN A 77 7.37 -0.29 -17.09
CA GLN A 77 6.41 -0.64 -18.14
C GLN A 77 6.58 -2.06 -18.64
N GLN A 78 7.83 -2.53 -18.82
CA GLN A 78 8.12 -3.92 -19.17
C GLN A 78 7.51 -4.89 -18.14
N PHE A 79 7.73 -4.61 -16.85
CA PHE A 79 7.18 -5.44 -15.77
C PHE A 79 5.64 -5.44 -15.77
N GLN A 80 5.01 -4.27 -15.94
CA GLN A 80 3.55 -4.12 -15.94
C GLN A 80 2.85 -4.90 -17.07
N ILE A 81 3.50 -5.10 -18.22
CA ILE A 81 2.95 -5.91 -19.32
C ILE A 81 3.40 -7.37 -19.31
N GLY A 82 4.11 -7.81 -18.26
CA GLY A 82 4.58 -9.19 -18.11
C GLY A 82 5.88 -9.52 -18.83
N GLN A 83 6.61 -8.54 -19.38
CA GLN A 83 7.98 -8.70 -19.88
C GLN A 83 8.98 -8.73 -18.70
N VAL A 84 8.83 -9.72 -17.82
CA VAL A 84 9.55 -9.81 -16.54
C VAL A 84 11.05 -9.95 -16.74
N GLU A 85 11.48 -10.77 -17.71
CA GLU A 85 12.89 -11.01 -18.02
C GLU A 85 13.56 -9.75 -18.60
N GLU A 86 12.87 -9.02 -19.48
CA GLU A 86 13.36 -7.75 -20.02
C GLU A 86 13.46 -6.69 -18.93
N ALA A 87 12.42 -6.56 -18.08
CA ALA A 87 12.43 -5.62 -16.95
C ALA A 87 13.62 -5.87 -16.02
N LYS A 88 13.88 -7.15 -15.73
CA LYS A 88 15.03 -7.56 -14.93
C LYS A 88 16.34 -7.16 -15.57
N LYS A 89 16.55 -7.48 -16.85
CA LYS A 89 17.76 -7.11 -17.59
C LYS A 89 17.98 -5.59 -17.58
N THR A 90 16.91 -4.81 -17.74
CA THR A 90 16.96 -3.35 -17.77
C THR A 90 17.49 -2.76 -16.45
N ILE A 91 17.13 -3.33 -15.30
CA ILE A 91 17.44 -2.77 -13.97
C ILE A 91 18.63 -3.45 -13.26
N THR A 92 18.96 -4.70 -13.60
CA THR A 92 19.94 -5.53 -12.85
C THR A 92 21.31 -4.87 -12.70
N ALA A 93 21.81 -4.20 -13.75
CA ALA A 93 23.12 -3.55 -13.73
C ALA A 93 23.23 -2.37 -12.75
N TYR A 94 22.09 -1.89 -12.23
CA TYR A 94 21.99 -0.73 -11.36
C TYR A 94 21.50 -1.09 -9.94
N ILE A 95 21.39 -2.37 -9.63
CA ILE A 95 20.99 -2.82 -8.30
C ILE A 95 22.15 -2.59 -7.32
N ASN A 96 21.90 -1.72 -6.35
CA ASN A 96 22.80 -1.46 -5.24
C ASN A 96 22.14 -1.98 -3.95
N TYR A 97 22.80 -2.91 -3.26
CA TYR A 97 22.33 -3.46 -1.97
C TYR A 97 22.57 -2.51 -0.78
N ARG A 98 23.16 -1.34 -1.03
CA ARG A 98 23.27 -0.21 -0.11
C ARG A 98 22.78 1.07 -0.80
N PRO A 99 21.48 1.14 -1.12
CA PRO A 99 20.91 2.24 -1.89
C PRO A 99 21.04 3.56 -1.11
N ASN A 100 21.52 4.60 -1.80
CA ASN A 100 21.69 5.96 -1.27
C ASN A 100 20.94 7.01 -2.09
N THR A 101 20.55 6.70 -3.34
CA THR A 101 19.74 7.58 -4.18
C THR A 101 18.29 7.12 -4.28
N ASN A 102 17.39 8.03 -4.69
CA ASN A 102 15.99 7.68 -4.91
C ASN A 102 15.81 6.60 -5.98
N PHE A 103 16.61 6.69 -7.05
CA PHE A 103 16.60 5.70 -8.12
C PHE A 103 17.01 4.32 -7.61
N GLU A 104 18.11 4.20 -6.85
CA GLU A 104 18.56 2.90 -6.32
C GLU A 104 17.52 2.25 -5.40
N TRP A 105 16.86 3.03 -4.53
CA TRP A 105 15.78 2.51 -3.68
C TRP A 105 14.60 1.98 -4.51
N ARG A 106 14.19 2.73 -5.54
CA ARG A 106 13.07 2.33 -6.39
C ARG A 106 13.43 1.16 -7.31
N ALA A 107 14.65 1.12 -7.81
CA ALA A 107 15.21 0.01 -8.56
C ALA A 107 15.24 -1.27 -7.71
N LEU A 108 15.65 -1.18 -6.44
CA LEU A 108 15.66 -2.31 -5.52
C LEU A 108 14.25 -2.83 -5.21
N TRP A 109 13.27 -1.94 -5.06
CA TRP A 109 11.87 -2.32 -4.92
C TRP A 109 11.34 -3.06 -6.16
N LEU A 110 11.55 -2.52 -7.36
CA LEU A 110 11.13 -3.16 -8.60
C LEU A 110 11.82 -4.53 -8.79
N TYR A 111 13.09 -4.63 -8.45
CA TYR A 111 13.83 -5.89 -8.49
C TYR A 111 13.26 -6.93 -7.52
N TYR A 112 12.85 -6.50 -6.32
CA TYR A 112 12.14 -7.36 -5.37
C TYR A 112 10.79 -7.84 -5.92
N GLU A 113 9.99 -6.98 -6.56
CA GLU A 113 8.73 -7.36 -7.22
C GLU A 113 8.95 -8.39 -8.33
N ILE A 114 9.95 -8.16 -9.19
CA ILE A 114 10.36 -9.08 -10.26
C ILE A 114 10.73 -10.45 -9.69
N LEU A 115 11.61 -10.49 -8.69
CA LEU A 115 12.03 -11.76 -8.07
C LEU A 115 10.88 -12.48 -7.38
N THR A 116 9.91 -11.74 -6.84
CA THR A 116 8.70 -12.31 -6.24
C THR A 116 7.90 -13.06 -7.31
N VAL A 117 7.62 -12.42 -8.45
CA VAL A 117 6.92 -13.06 -9.57
C VAL A 117 7.69 -14.30 -10.07
N GLU A 118 9.00 -14.20 -10.28
CA GLU A 118 9.82 -15.34 -10.71
C GLU A 118 9.81 -16.50 -9.70
N ALA A 119 9.81 -16.23 -8.39
CA ALA A 119 9.78 -17.27 -7.37
C ALA A 119 8.43 -18.02 -7.37
N PHE A 120 7.32 -17.31 -7.50
CA PHE A 120 5.98 -17.90 -7.47
C PHE A 120 5.58 -18.62 -8.77
N GLN A 121 6.26 -18.36 -9.88
CA GLN A 121 6.11 -19.17 -11.10
C GLN A 121 6.73 -20.57 -10.96
N LEU A 122 7.66 -20.75 -10.03
CA LEU A 122 8.32 -22.03 -9.77
C LEU A 122 7.52 -22.88 -8.77
N LYS A 123 7.56 -24.20 -8.97
CA LYS A 123 6.98 -25.17 -8.02
C LYS A 123 7.67 -25.04 -6.66
N GLU A 124 6.93 -25.28 -5.58
CA GLU A 124 7.38 -25.12 -4.19
C GLU A 124 8.66 -25.91 -3.87
N ASN A 125 8.78 -27.13 -4.38
CA ASN A 125 9.96 -27.98 -4.14
C ASN A 125 11.15 -27.68 -5.07
N ASN A 126 11.07 -26.67 -5.94
CA ASN A 126 12.16 -26.33 -6.85
C ASN A 126 13.32 -25.66 -6.08
N PRO A 127 14.56 -26.16 -6.17
CA PRO A 127 15.72 -25.53 -5.52
C PRO A 127 15.91 -24.05 -5.89
N GLN A 128 15.67 -23.68 -7.16
CA GLN A 128 15.78 -22.28 -7.62
C GLN A 128 14.77 -21.37 -6.94
N ARG A 129 13.59 -21.89 -6.57
CA ARG A 129 12.62 -21.12 -5.80
C ARG A 129 13.17 -20.81 -4.42
N LYS A 130 13.74 -21.80 -3.72
CA LYS A 130 14.35 -21.60 -2.40
C LYS A 130 15.49 -20.58 -2.43
N GLU A 131 16.32 -20.59 -3.48
CA GLU A 131 17.37 -19.58 -3.67
C GLU A 131 16.79 -18.17 -3.82
N LYS A 132 15.75 -18.01 -4.63
CA LYS A 132 15.04 -16.73 -4.79
C LYS A 132 14.38 -16.28 -3.49
N GLU A 133 13.76 -17.18 -2.74
CA GLU A 133 13.14 -16.88 -1.44
C GLU A 133 14.18 -16.41 -0.42
N THR A 134 15.37 -17.02 -0.37
CA THR A 134 16.49 -16.53 0.44
C THR A 134 16.90 -15.11 0.04
N LEU A 135 17.02 -14.84 -1.26
CA LEU A 135 17.36 -13.50 -1.75
C LEU A 135 16.27 -12.48 -1.42
N LEU A 136 14.99 -12.84 -1.56
CA LEU A 136 13.85 -11.99 -1.19
C LEU A 136 13.90 -11.62 0.30
N ARG A 137 14.20 -12.57 1.18
CA ARG A 137 14.38 -12.30 2.63
C ARG A 137 15.52 -11.32 2.90
N SER A 138 16.64 -11.45 2.18
CA SER A 138 17.74 -10.48 2.27
C SER A 138 17.33 -9.09 1.79
N LEU A 139 16.59 -8.99 0.69
CA LEU A 139 16.06 -7.73 0.16
C LEU A 139 15.07 -7.06 1.12
N GLN A 140 14.21 -7.84 1.78
CA GLN A 140 13.29 -7.34 2.80
C GLN A 140 14.02 -6.61 3.94
N ASN A 141 15.19 -7.11 4.36
CA ASN A 141 16.01 -6.47 5.41
C ASN A 141 16.57 -5.11 4.98
N ILE A 142 16.69 -4.87 3.68
CA ILE A 142 17.17 -3.59 3.13
C ILE A 142 15.96 -2.67 2.92
N LEU A 143 14.91 -3.17 2.27
CA LEU A 143 13.71 -2.42 1.88
C LEU A 143 12.93 -1.85 3.07
N ILE A 144 12.96 -2.50 4.24
CA ILE A 144 12.34 -1.93 5.46
C ILE A 144 12.91 -0.56 5.83
N HIS A 145 14.17 -0.27 5.47
CA HIS A 145 14.80 1.02 5.71
C HIS A 145 14.58 2.05 4.60
N SER A 146 13.88 1.68 3.51
CA SER A 146 13.61 2.60 2.42
C SER A 146 12.78 3.79 2.90
N PRO A 147 13.19 5.04 2.60
CA PRO A 147 12.40 6.22 2.90
C PRO A 147 11.27 6.47 1.88
N LEU A 148 11.21 5.70 0.79
CA LEU A 148 10.35 5.99 -0.36
C LEU A 148 9.15 5.05 -0.51
N LEU A 149 9.11 3.95 0.25
CA LEU A 149 7.98 3.02 0.15
C LEU A 149 6.71 3.67 0.69
N THR A 150 5.67 3.62 -0.13
CA THR A 150 4.32 4.05 0.23
C THR A 150 3.71 3.09 1.25
N SER A 151 2.66 3.50 1.96
CA SER A 151 1.95 2.60 2.90
C SER A 151 1.41 1.34 2.23
N LYS A 152 1.01 1.42 0.95
CA LYS A 152 0.58 0.25 0.18
C LYS A 152 1.74 -0.72 -0.05
N GLU A 153 2.89 -0.22 -0.47
CA GLU A 153 4.09 -1.06 -0.72
C GLU A 153 4.65 -1.62 0.59
N LEU A 154 4.60 -0.85 1.68
CA LEU A 154 4.92 -1.36 3.01
C LEU A 154 3.95 -2.47 3.41
N LEU A 155 2.65 -2.33 3.14
CA LEU A 155 1.68 -3.39 3.43
C LEU A 155 1.96 -4.67 2.62
N GLU A 156 2.31 -4.53 1.33
CA GLU A 156 2.74 -5.65 0.49
C GLU A 156 4.02 -6.31 1.02
N LEU A 157 4.97 -5.51 1.50
CA LEU A 157 6.19 -6.01 2.14
C LEU A 157 5.89 -6.76 3.45
N ALA A 158 4.94 -6.27 4.27
CA ALA A 158 4.52 -6.92 5.51
C ALA A 158 3.84 -8.26 5.24
N ASP A 159 2.94 -8.28 4.26
CA ASP A 159 2.20 -9.49 3.87
C ASP A 159 3.15 -10.56 3.33
N SER A 160 4.14 -10.15 2.52
CA SER A 160 5.21 -11.03 2.09
C SER A 160 6.09 -11.52 3.24
N ALA A 161 6.45 -10.65 4.20
CA ALA A 161 7.20 -11.05 5.40
C ALA A 161 6.44 -12.13 6.20
N LEU A 162 5.11 -12.00 6.34
CA LEU A 162 4.28 -13.04 6.98
C LEU A 162 4.26 -14.34 6.18
N ALA A 163 4.15 -14.28 4.84
CA ALA A 163 4.22 -15.46 3.98
C ALA A 163 5.57 -16.18 4.09
N PHE A 164 6.64 -15.43 4.38
CA PHE A 164 7.96 -15.96 4.66
C PHE A 164 8.19 -16.30 6.15
N GLU A 165 7.16 -16.37 6.99
CA GLU A 165 7.31 -16.70 8.42
C GLU A 165 8.25 -15.73 9.17
N ARG A 166 8.20 -14.44 8.81
CA ARG A 166 8.95 -13.35 9.46
C ARG A 166 8.02 -12.34 10.15
N PRO A 167 7.27 -12.76 11.18
CA PRO A 167 6.30 -11.90 11.85
C PRO A 167 6.95 -10.76 12.64
N ASP A 168 8.21 -10.93 13.06
CA ASP A 168 9.04 -9.87 13.65
C ASP A 168 9.24 -8.71 12.69
N LEU A 169 9.60 -9.00 11.43
CA LEU A 169 9.74 -7.99 10.39
C LEU A 169 8.38 -7.36 10.04
N ALA A 170 7.32 -8.18 9.95
CA ALA A 170 5.98 -7.68 9.68
C ALA A 170 5.50 -6.71 10.79
N ASP A 171 5.75 -7.00 12.07
CA ASP A 171 5.42 -6.09 13.18
C ASP A 171 6.16 -4.75 13.04
N LEU A 172 7.46 -4.78 12.72
CA LEU A 172 8.24 -3.56 12.46
C LEU A 172 7.66 -2.73 11.30
N ILE A 173 7.21 -3.40 10.22
CA ILE A 173 6.59 -2.73 9.09
C ILE A 173 5.25 -2.09 9.49
N TYR A 174 4.39 -2.80 10.23
CA TYR A 174 3.13 -2.24 10.72
C TYR A 174 3.36 -1.03 11.62
N GLN A 175 4.39 -1.07 12.49
CA GLN A 175 4.76 0.07 13.32
C GLN A 175 5.18 1.26 12.45
N LYS A 176 5.98 1.03 11.40
CA LYS A 176 6.39 2.07 10.45
C LYS A 176 5.20 2.71 9.73
N ILE A 177 4.25 1.91 9.23
CA ILE A 177 3.02 2.40 8.59
C ILE A 177 2.21 3.25 9.58
N ASN A 178 2.07 2.79 10.83
CA ASN A 178 1.32 3.54 11.84
C ASN A 178 1.99 4.87 12.22
N LEU A 179 3.32 4.95 12.20
CA LEU A 179 4.07 6.20 12.42
C LEU A 179 3.90 7.23 11.29
N GLN A 180 3.56 6.80 10.08
CA GLN A 180 3.24 7.71 8.97
C GLN A 180 1.90 8.45 9.17
N GLY A 181 1.11 8.08 10.19
CA GLY A 181 -0.10 8.80 10.58
C GLY A 181 -1.29 8.60 9.62
N GLU A 182 -1.19 7.64 8.70
CA GLU A 182 -2.27 7.35 7.77
C GLU A 182 -3.48 6.71 8.46
N ASN A 183 -4.67 7.07 7.99
CA ASN A 183 -5.92 6.56 8.52
C ASN A 183 -6.19 5.13 8.02
N GLN A 184 -5.75 4.13 8.78
CA GLN A 184 -5.89 2.73 8.37
C GLN A 184 -7.28 2.12 8.69
N SER A 185 -7.60 1.00 8.04
CA SER A 185 -8.88 0.29 8.24
C SER A 185 -8.91 -0.50 9.55
N VAL A 186 -10.11 -0.90 10.00
CA VAL A 186 -10.28 -1.81 11.15
C VAL A 186 -9.52 -3.13 10.90
N ALA A 187 -9.60 -3.67 9.69
CA ALA A 187 -8.94 -4.93 9.31
C ALA A 187 -7.41 -4.83 9.39
N PHE A 188 -6.83 -3.70 8.99
CA PHE A 188 -5.39 -3.44 9.14
C PHE A 188 -4.98 -3.54 10.60
N TYR A 189 -5.63 -2.78 11.49
CA TYR A 189 -5.28 -2.77 12.91
C TYR A 189 -5.53 -4.12 13.58
N ALA A 190 -6.58 -4.83 13.19
CA ALA A 190 -6.83 -6.19 13.66
C ALA A 190 -5.73 -7.17 13.25
N LYS A 191 -5.21 -7.06 12.01
CA LYS A 191 -4.09 -7.88 11.52
C LYS A 191 -2.79 -7.53 12.23
N ALA A 192 -2.46 -6.24 12.33
CA ALA A 192 -1.29 -5.75 13.05
C ALA A 192 -1.29 -6.18 14.53
N GLY A 193 -2.45 -6.10 15.20
CA GLY A 193 -2.61 -6.56 16.58
C GLY A 193 -2.31 -8.05 16.75
N LYS A 194 -2.81 -8.90 15.85
CA LYS A 194 -2.51 -10.34 15.88
C LYS A 194 -1.03 -10.62 15.69
N VAL A 195 -0.37 -9.91 14.76
CA VAL A 195 1.06 -10.06 14.49
C VAL A 195 1.89 -9.60 15.68
N ALA A 196 1.58 -8.43 16.25
CA ALA A 196 2.21 -7.93 17.46
C ALA A 196 2.08 -8.93 18.64
N LEU A 197 0.90 -9.52 18.81
CA LEU A 197 0.68 -10.54 19.84
C LEU A 197 1.56 -11.78 19.61
N TYR A 198 1.65 -12.25 18.36
CA TYR A 198 2.46 -13.41 17.99
C TYR A 198 3.94 -13.20 18.36
N VAL A 199 4.47 -12.00 18.11
CA VAL A 199 5.86 -11.63 18.46
C VAL A 199 6.02 -11.20 19.92
N LYS A 200 5.00 -11.41 20.77
CA LYS A 200 4.96 -11.05 22.19
C LYS A 200 5.09 -9.55 22.46
N ASN A 201 4.81 -8.71 21.47
CA ASN A 201 4.62 -7.27 21.64
C ASN A 201 3.22 -7.00 22.19
N TYR A 202 3.01 -7.36 23.45
CA TYR A 202 1.70 -7.31 24.12
C TYR A 202 1.11 -5.89 24.17
N GLN A 203 1.94 -4.89 24.45
CA GLN A 203 1.51 -3.49 24.47
C GLN A 203 1.16 -2.98 23.07
N GLY A 204 1.99 -3.30 22.06
CA GLY A 204 1.70 -2.96 20.66
C GLY A 204 0.40 -3.61 20.18
N SER A 205 0.21 -4.89 20.49
CA SER A 205 -1.04 -5.61 20.20
C SER A 205 -2.26 -4.92 20.81
N ALA A 206 -2.19 -4.57 22.09
CA ALA A 206 -3.27 -3.87 22.77
C ALA A 206 -3.58 -2.51 22.13
N ASN A 207 -2.55 -1.75 21.76
CA ASN A 207 -2.70 -0.47 21.10
C ASN A 207 -3.35 -0.61 19.71
N TYR A 208 -2.96 -1.61 18.92
CA TYR A 208 -3.58 -1.87 17.62
C TYR A 208 -5.04 -2.29 17.74
N PHE A 209 -5.36 -3.22 18.64
CA PHE A 209 -6.75 -3.60 18.87
C PHE A 209 -7.59 -2.43 19.41
N LEU A 210 -7.02 -1.53 20.21
CA LEU A 210 -7.70 -0.30 20.60
C LEU A 210 -7.99 0.61 19.40
N MET A 211 -7.07 0.75 18.44
CA MET A 211 -7.33 1.50 17.21
C MET A 211 -8.44 0.85 16.37
N ALA A 212 -8.45 -0.48 16.28
CA ALA A 212 -9.53 -1.23 15.63
C ALA A 212 -10.88 -0.97 16.32
N MET A 213 -10.92 -1.01 17.65
CA MET A 213 -12.12 -0.70 18.45
C MET A 213 -12.64 0.71 18.17
N LYS A 214 -11.77 1.73 18.24
CA LYS A 214 -12.17 3.14 18.03
C LYS A 214 -12.76 3.38 16.64
N LYS A 215 -12.35 2.58 15.65
CA LYS A 215 -12.83 2.64 14.26
C LYS A 215 -14.05 1.77 13.98
N SER A 216 -14.40 0.89 14.93
CA SER A 216 -15.55 0.00 14.80
C SER A 216 -16.85 0.78 14.97
N THR A 217 -17.85 0.46 14.15
CA THR A 217 -19.16 1.13 14.18
C THR A 217 -20.18 0.38 15.01
N SER A 218 -20.07 -0.95 15.10
CA SER A 218 -20.97 -1.78 15.90
C SER A 218 -20.47 -1.96 17.34
N ILE A 219 -21.41 -2.08 18.30
CA ILE A 219 -21.09 -2.39 19.70
C ILE A 219 -20.37 -3.75 19.80
N ASP A 220 -20.75 -4.73 18.99
CA ASP A 220 -20.15 -6.06 19.00
C ASP A 220 -18.68 -6.06 18.55
N GLU A 221 -18.34 -5.32 17.48
CA GLU A 221 -16.94 -5.16 17.06
C GLU A 221 -16.12 -4.37 18.07
N LYS A 222 -16.69 -3.29 18.65
CA LYS A 222 -16.03 -2.56 19.74
C LYS A 222 -15.70 -3.52 20.89
N ARG A 223 -16.68 -4.31 21.34
CA ARG A 223 -16.47 -5.30 22.40
C ARG A 223 -15.39 -6.32 22.03
N LEU A 224 -15.43 -6.85 20.80
CA LEU A 224 -14.45 -7.82 20.30
C LEU A 224 -13.02 -7.27 20.36
N TYR A 225 -12.79 -6.07 19.85
CA TYR A 225 -11.43 -5.52 19.81
C TYR A 225 -10.99 -4.98 21.16
N TYR A 226 -11.90 -4.44 21.97
CA TYR A 226 -11.61 -4.06 23.35
C TYR A 226 -11.13 -5.26 24.17
N THR A 227 -11.88 -6.37 24.13
CA THR A 227 -11.50 -7.60 24.86
C THR A 227 -10.17 -8.16 24.36
N LYS A 228 -9.92 -8.19 23.04
CA LYS A 228 -8.62 -8.57 22.48
C LYS A 228 -7.46 -7.68 22.94
N ALA A 229 -7.69 -6.38 23.09
CA ALA A 229 -6.68 -5.48 23.62
C ALA A 229 -6.32 -5.83 25.08
N LEU A 230 -7.35 -6.10 25.90
CA LEU A 230 -7.17 -6.51 27.29
C LEU A 230 -6.47 -7.88 27.39
N ASP A 231 -6.91 -8.87 26.63
CA ASP A 231 -6.29 -10.20 26.59
C ASP A 231 -4.81 -10.13 26.19
N SER A 232 -4.45 -9.24 25.28
CA SER A 232 -3.06 -9.00 24.89
C SER A 232 -2.21 -8.54 26.08
N LEU A 233 -2.71 -7.59 26.89
CA LEU A 233 -2.00 -7.11 28.07
C LEU A 233 -1.92 -8.17 29.17
N ARG A 234 -2.97 -8.98 29.33
CA ARG A 234 -2.99 -10.10 30.29
C ARG A 234 -1.96 -11.17 29.94
N ALA A 235 -1.79 -11.48 28.65
CA ALA A 235 -0.72 -12.37 28.18
C ALA A 235 0.69 -11.83 28.50
N GLY A 236 0.84 -10.51 28.63
CA GLY A 236 2.07 -9.86 29.11
C GLY A 236 2.27 -9.91 30.63
N GLY A 237 1.36 -10.54 31.38
CA GLY A 237 1.54 -10.87 32.79
C GLY A 237 1.19 -9.77 33.78
N THR A 238 0.41 -8.75 33.41
CA THR A 238 -0.01 -7.71 34.37
C THR A 238 -1.50 -7.41 34.29
N GLU A 239 -2.29 -8.16 35.08
CA GLU A 239 -3.74 -7.95 35.24
C GLU A 239 -4.07 -6.51 35.67
N SER A 240 -3.25 -5.90 36.53
CA SER A 240 -3.44 -4.50 36.96
C SER A 240 -3.27 -3.49 35.81
N LYS A 241 -2.31 -3.71 34.89
CA LYS A 241 -2.14 -2.84 33.70
C LYS A 241 -3.28 -3.02 32.72
N ALA A 242 -3.76 -4.25 32.55
CA ALA A 242 -4.93 -4.52 31.73
C ALA A 242 -6.17 -3.80 32.30
N LEU A 243 -6.35 -3.79 33.62
CA LEU A 243 -7.45 -3.08 34.28
C LEU A 243 -7.33 -1.55 34.15
N GLU A 244 -6.14 -0.99 34.35
CA GLU A 244 -5.91 0.45 34.15
C GLU A 244 -6.20 0.85 32.69
N PHE A 245 -5.70 0.06 31.74
CA PHE A 245 -5.96 0.25 30.32
C PHE A 245 -7.45 0.16 30.01
N ALA A 246 -8.15 -0.81 30.62
CA ALA A 246 -9.59 -0.97 30.47
C ALA A 246 -10.35 0.29 30.90
N GLN A 247 -10.11 0.76 32.12
CA GLN A 247 -10.78 1.93 32.69
C GLN A 247 -10.57 3.18 31.85
N LYS A 248 -9.36 3.38 31.33
CA LYS A 248 -9.02 4.54 30.49
C LYS A 248 -9.67 4.50 29.10
N ASN A 249 -9.97 3.31 28.57
CA ASN A 249 -10.34 3.12 27.17
C ASN A 249 -11.72 2.48 26.97
N ILE A 250 -12.60 2.49 27.98
CA ILE A 250 -13.98 1.97 27.91
C ILE A 250 -14.90 2.90 27.09
N ASP A 251 -14.60 3.09 25.81
CA ASP A 251 -15.32 4.02 24.93
C ASP A 251 -16.56 3.37 24.29
N GLY A 252 -17.75 3.85 24.66
CA GLY A 252 -19.04 3.36 24.16
C GLY A 252 -19.48 1.99 24.71
N LEU A 253 -18.68 1.36 25.57
CA LEU A 253 -18.95 0.02 26.14
C LEU A 253 -19.38 0.05 27.62
N GLY A 254 -19.46 1.22 28.25
CA GLY A 254 -19.80 1.34 29.69
C GLY A 254 -21.21 0.88 30.08
N LYS A 255 -22.10 0.66 29.11
CA LYS A 255 -23.44 0.08 29.32
C LYS A 255 -23.60 -1.29 28.67
N ASP A 256 -22.53 -1.85 28.15
CA ASP A 256 -22.56 -3.15 27.51
C ASP A 256 -22.44 -4.26 28.57
N LYS A 257 -23.48 -5.07 28.71
CA LYS A 257 -23.56 -6.11 29.76
C LYS A 257 -22.39 -7.08 29.72
N ASN A 258 -22.02 -7.56 28.52
CA ASN A 258 -20.93 -8.50 28.34
C ASN A 258 -19.57 -7.88 28.70
N THR A 259 -19.34 -6.62 28.34
CA THR A 259 -18.14 -5.89 28.72
C THR A 259 -18.07 -5.71 30.24
N LEU A 260 -19.16 -5.32 30.91
CA LEU A 260 -19.18 -5.16 32.37
C LEU A 260 -18.88 -6.46 33.11
N ILE A 261 -19.43 -7.59 32.65
CA ILE A 261 -19.13 -8.92 33.20
C ILE A 261 -17.63 -9.24 33.03
N TYR A 262 -17.07 -8.96 31.85
CA TYR A 262 -15.66 -9.19 31.56
C TYR A 262 -14.76 -8.33 32.48
N LEU A 263 -15.09 -7.05 32.63
CA LEU A 263 -14.33 -6.11 33.47
C LEU A 263 -14.41 -6.44 34.97
N ALA A 264 -15.56 -6.92 35.45
CA ALA A 264 -15.68 -7.40 36.83
C ALA A 264 -14.72 -8.58 37.09
N LYS A 265 -14.67 -9.55 36.17
CA LYS A 265 -13.73 -10.70 36.27
C LYS A 265 -12.27 -10.25 36.20
N LEU A 266 -11.96 -9.32 35.30
CA LEU A 266 -10.62 -8.73 35.20
C LEU A 266 -10.21 -8.04 36.51
N ALA A 267 -11.10 -7.24 37.09
CA ALA A 267 -10.85 -6.56 38.36
C ALA A 267 -10.63 -7.54 39.52
N LEU A 268 -11.40 -8.63 39.59
CA LEU A 268 -11.17 -9.71 40.56
C LEU A 268 -9.81 -10.38 40.36
N GLY A 269 -9.44 -10.71 39.11
CA GLY A 269 -8.13 -11.30 38.79
C GLY A 269 -6.95 -10.38 39.14
N ALA A 270 -7.16 -9.06 39.09
CA ALA A 270 -6.20 -8.04 39.51
C ALA A 270 -6.21 -7.76 41.03
N GLY A 271 -7.03 -8.47 41.82
CA GLY A 271 -7.17 -8.25 43.27
C GLY A 271 -7.93 -6.98 43.65
N GLN A 272 -8.58 -6.30 42.70
CA GLN A 272 -9.32 -5.06 42.92
C GLN A 272 -10.80 -5.30 43.17
N GLN A 273 -11.13 -5.92 44.31
CA GLN A 273 -12.49 -6.32 44.67
C GLN A 273 -13.50 -5.15 44.61
N LYS A 274 -13.14 -3.98 45.12
CA LYS A 274 -14.02 -2.78 45.09
C LYS A 274 -14.37 -2.36 43.66
N VAL A 275 -13.44 -2.47 42.72
CA VAL A 275 -13.68 -2.13 41.31
C VAL A 275 -14.58 -3.19 40.65
N ALA A 276 -14.42 -4.46 41.00
CA ALA A 276 -15.31 -5.51 40.53
C ALA A 276 -16.77 -5.28 41.00
N GLU A 277 -16.97 -4.93 42.27
CA GLU A 277 -18.28 -4.59 42.83
C GLU A 277 -18.94 -3.41 42.10
N GLN A 278 -18.16 -2.39 41.73
CA GLN A 278 -18.68 -1.26 40.94
C GLN A 278 -19.24 -1.71 39.58
N TYR A 279 -18.52 -2.55 38.83
CA TYR A 279 -19.00 -3.08 37.55
C TYR A 279 -20.23 -3.98 37.70
N ILE A 280 -20.29 -4.80 38.76
CA ILE A 280 -21.46 -5.64 39.06
C ILE A 280 -22.69 -4.77 39.37
N ASN A 281 -22.53 -3.72 40.17
CA ASN A 281 -23.62 -2.81 40.50
C ASN A 281 -24.16 -2.09 39.25
N GLN A 282 -23.27 -1.67 38.34
CA GLN A 282 -23.68 -1.12 37.04
C GLN A 282 -24.47 -2.13 36.21
N LEU A 283 -24.03 -3.39 36.17
CA LEU A 283 -24.74 -4.47 35.47
C LEU A 283 -26.14 -4.71 36.05
N LEU A 284 -26.28 -4.74 37.37
CA LEU A 284 -27.57 -4.91 38.05
C LEU A 284 -28.52 -3.76 37.70
N GLN A 285 -28.07 -2.51 37.79
CA GLN A 285 -28.88 -1.34 37.43
C GLN A 285 -29.37 -1.37 35.98
N LEU A 286 -28.57 -1.87 35.04
CA LEU A 286 -28.96 -2.03 33.63
C LEU A 286 -30.04 -3.11 33.47
N ASN A 287 -29.96 -4.21 34.22
CA ASN A 287 -30.95 -5.27 34.17
C ASN A 287 -32.30 -4.82 34.76
N PHE A 288 -32.30 -4.07 35.86
CA PHE A 288 -33.52 -3.54 36.46
C PHE A 288 -34.24 -2.51 35.58
N ARG A 289 -33.50 -1.66 34.84
CA ARG A 289 -34.11 -0.69 33.92
C ARG A 289 -34.69 -1.33 32.66
N GLY A 290 -34.08 -2.41 32.17
CA GLY A 290 -34.59 -3.15 31.01
C GLY A 290 -35.80 -4.04 31.30
N SER A 291 -36.19 -4.21 32.57
CA SER A 291 -37.40 -4.96 32.97
C SER A 291 -38.63 -4.07 33.21
N THR A 292 -38.47 -2.74 33.06
CA THR A 292 -39.54 -1.74 33.28
C THR A 292 -40.02 -1.07 31.99
N GLU A 293 -39.52 -1.53 30.83
CA GLU A 293 -39.99 -1.20 29.47
C GLU A 293 -40.61 -2.45 28.83
#